data_AF-A0A8T4MJH3-F1
#
_entry.id   AF-A0A8T4MJH3-F1
#
_cell.length_a   1.000
_cell.length_b   1.000
_cell.length_c   1.000
_cell.angle_alpha   90.00
_cell.angle_beta   90.00
_cell.angle_gamma   90.00
#
_symmetry.space_group_name_H-M   'P 1'
#
loop_
_entity.id
_entity.type
_entity.pdbx_description
1 polymer ?
#
loop_
_entity_poly.entity_id
_entity_poly.type
_entity_poly.pdbx_seq_one_letter_code
_entity_poly.pdbx_strand_id
1 'polypeptide(L)'
;MELDKYQEECKRTVKEFESDKIKIMTWGLGISGEAGDVAGCIKKTFAHDNDQKNGIRENLGDTMWYIANICNFFNWDLNEILEENMIKLRKRYPNGFTSKDAKRERVDWNEHYK
;
A
#
# COMPACT_ATOMS: atom_id res chain seq x y z
N MET A 1 14.19 -10.11 -7.38
CA MET A 1 14.48 -9.22 -6.23
C MET A 1 13.62 -9.75 -5.12
N GLU A 2 14.26 -10.12 -4.01
CA GLU A 2 13.55 -10.59 -2.82
C GLU A 2 12.97 -9.39 -2.06
N LEU A 3 11.83 -9.57 -1.38
CA LEU A 3 11.08 -8.47 -0.74
C LEU A 3 11.81 -7.89 0.48
N ASP A 4 12.56 -8.73 1.19
CA ASP A 4 13.46 -8.34 2.28
C ASP A 4 14.54 -7.37 1.75
N LYS A 5 15.16 -7.71 0.61
CA LYS A 5 16.12 -6.83 -0.06
C LYS A 5 15.44 -5.53 -0.46
N TYR A 6 14.27 -5.58 -1.08
CA TYR A 6 13.53 -4.36 -1.45
C TYR A 6 13.26 -3.46 -0.23
N GLN A 7 12.79 -4.03 0.88
CA GLN A 7 12.50 -3.30 2.11
C GLN A 7 13.75 -2.62 2.69
N GLU A 8 14.89 -3.31 2.71
CA GLU A 8 16.18 -2.72 3.14
C GLU A 8 16.68 -1.65 2.16
N GLU A 9 16.44 -1.81 0.87
CA GLU A 9 16.78 -0.81 -0.14
C GLU A 9 15.94 0.46 0.03
N CYS A 10 14.65 0.35 0.35
CA CYS A 10 13.79 1.49 0.68
C CYS A 10 14.25 2.22 1.94
N LYS A 11 14.65 1.47 2.97
CA LYS A 11 15.12 2.02 4.25
C LYS A 11 16.28 2.99 4.07
N ARG A 12 17.22 2.68 3.17
CA ARG A 12 18.42 3.52 2.97
C ARG A 12 18.12 4.88 2.35
N THR A 13 17.02 5.01 1.61
CA THR A 13 16.69 6.24 0.88
C THR A 13 15.85 7.20 1.73
N VAL A 14 15.55 6.82 2.97
CA VAL A 14 14.82 7.64 3.92
C VAL A 14 15.67 8.84 4.32
N LYS A 15 15.13 10.04 4.10
CA LYS A 15 15.72 11.29 4.60
C LYS A 15 15.65 11.38 6.12
N GLU A 16 16.41 12.29 6.71
CA GLU A 16 16.26 12.65 8.11
C GLU A 16 14.92 13.38 8.35
N PHE A 17 14.32 13.13 9.51
CA PHE A 17 13.08 13.74 9.96
C PHE A 17 13.26 14.31 11.37
N GLU A 18 12.58 15.40 11.66
CA GLU A 18 12.61 16.07 12.98
C GLU A 18 12.06 15.18 14.11
N SER A 19 11.12 14.28 13.80
CA SER A 19 10.58 13.32 14.75
C SER A 19 9.98 12.10 14.06
N ASP A 20 9.85 11.01 14.81
CA ASP A 20 9.17 9.79 14.36
C ASP A 20 7.69 10.03 14.05
N LYS A 21 7.05 10.98 14.75
CA LYS A 21 5.67 11.40 14.46
C LYS A 21 5.55 11.98 13.05
N ILE A 22 6.44 12.91 12.70
CA ILE A 22 6.44 13.54 11.36
C ILE A 22 6.77 12.50 10.29
N LYS A 23 7.71 11.60 10.58
CA LYS A 23 8.10 10.49 9.70
C LYS A 23 6.92 9.59 9.34
N ILE A 24 6.22 9.03 10.34
CA ILE A 24 5.08 8.12 10.08
C ILE A 24 3.89 8.85 9.44
N MET A 25 3.63 10.10 9.82
CA MET A 25 2.59 10.93 9.17
C MET A 25 2.92 11.20 7.70
N THR A 26 4.18 11.50 7.39
CA THR A 26 4.63 11.75 6.01
C THR A 26 4.39 10.52 5.14
N TRP A 27 4.75 9.34 5.62
CA TRP A 27 4.57 8.11 4.84
C TRP A 27 3.11 7.70 4.69
N GLY A 28 2.31 7.83 5.75
CA GLY A 28 0.87 7.55 5.67
C GLY A 28 0.13 8.48 4.71
N LEU A 29 0.44 9.78 4.73
CA LEU A 29 -0.10 10.75 3.78
C LEU A 29 0.45 10.53 2.36
N GLY A 30 1.71 10.11 2.24
CA GLY A 30 2.34 9.71 0.98
C GLY A 30 1.54 8.65 0.25
N ILE A 31 1.15 7.57 0.94
CA ILE A 31 0.28 6.53 0.36
C ILE A 31 -1.00 7.12 -0.22
N SER A 32 -1.63 8.07 0.49
CA SER A 32 -2.86 8.71 -0.01
C SER A 32 -2.60 9.59 -1.24
N GLY A 33 -1.45 10.26 -1.32
CA GLY A 33 -1.02 11.03 -2.49
C GLY A 33 -0.86 10.14 -3.70
N GLU A 34 -0.03 9.10 -3.58
CA GLU A 34 0.24 8.15 -4.66
C GLU A 34 -1.02 7.41 -5.12
N ALA A 35 -1.94 7.07 -4.22
CA ALA A 35 -3.22 6.50 -4.58
C ALA A 35 -4.07 7.46 -5.44
N GLY A 36 -4.01 8.76 -5.15
CA GLY A 36 -4.64 9.81 -5.94
C GLY A 36 -4.02 9.93 -7.34
N ASP A 37 -2.69 9.84 -7.43
CA ASP A 37 -1.98 9.90 -8.70
C ASP A 37 -2.21 8.66 -9.57
N VAL A 38 -2.24 7.47 -8.96
CA VAL A 38 -2.69 6.23 -9.63
C VAL A 38 -4.10 6.41 -10.21
N ALA A 39 -5.04 6.91 -9.40
CA ALA A 39 -6.42 7.16 -9.86
C ALA A 39 -6.47 8.20 -10.99
N GLY A 40 -5.67 9.26 -10.89
CA GLY A 40 -5.54 10.30 -11.91
C GLY A 40 -5.00 9.77 -13.24
N CYS A 41 -3.92 8.97 -13.22
CA CYS A 41 -3.34 8.36 -14.40
C CYS A 41 -4.29 7.34 -15.06
N ILE A 42 -4.99 6.52 -14.26
CA ILE A 42 -6.04 5.61 -14.76
C ILE A 42 -7.15 6.42 -15.46
N LYS A 43 -7.66 7.48 -14.82
CA LYS A 43 -8.71 8.32 -15.42
C LYS A 43 -8.25 8.92 -16.76
N LYS A 44 -7.04 9.50 -16.81
CA LYS A 44 -6.48 10.05 -18.06
C LYS A 44 -6.38 8.99 -19.16
N THR A 45 -5.91 7.79 -18.82
CA THR A 45 -5.72 6.68 -19.76
C THR A 45 -7.03 6.16 -20.32
N PHE A 46 -8.05 5.97 -19.48
CA PHE A 46 -9.26 5.22 -19.86
C PHE A 46 -10.51 6.07 -20.06
N ALA A 47 -10.50 7.34 -19.65
CA ALA A 47 -11.63 8.26 -19.87
C ALA A 47 -11.31 9.41 -20.83
N HIS A 48 -10.02 9.74 -21.03
CA HIS A 48 -9.60 10.90 -21.83
C HIS A 48 -8.63 10.54 -22.97
N ASP A 49 -8.47 9.24 -23.31
CA ASP A 49 -7.59 8.74 -24.37
C ASP A 49 -6.13 9.27 -24.31
N ASN A 50 -5.63 9.51 -23.09
CA ASN A 50 -4.25 9.97 -22.85
C ASN A 50 -3.47 8.86 -22.12
N ASP A 51 -2.63 8.11 -22.85
CA ASP A 51 -1.89 6.98 -22.27
C ASP A 51 -0.91 7.45 -21.17
N GLN A 52 -1.21 7.09 -19.93
CA GLN A 52 -0.42 7.39 -18.74
C GLN A 52 0.01 6.11 -18.01
N LYS A 53 0.12 4.97 -18.71
CA LYS A 53 0.50 3.69 -18.08
C LYS A 53 1.84 3.73 -17.36
N ASN A 54 2.80 4.50 -17.86
CA ASN A 54 4.08 4.69 -17.18
C ASN A 54 3.89 5.38 -15.83
N GLY A 55 3.04 6.41 -15.76
CA GLY A 55 2.69 7.05 -14.50
C GLY A 55 1.95 6.10 -13.55
N ILE A 56 1.05 5.25 -14.04
CA ILE A 56 0.42 4.22 -13.19
C ILE A 56 1.50 3.32 -12.57
N ARG A 57 2.46 2.84 -13.38
CA ARG A 57 3.54 1.96 -12.93
C ARG A 57 4.45 2.64 -11.90
N GLU A 58 4.80 3.91 -12.13
CA GLU A 58 5.64 4.71 -11.24
C GLU A 58 4.99 4.91 -9.88
N ASN A 59 3.76 5.46 -9.84
CA ASN A 59 3.06 5.74 -8.59
C ASN A 59 2.71 4.46 -7.79
N LEU A 60 2.54 3.30 -8.47
CA LEU A 60 2.46 2.01 -7.77
C LEU A 60 3.78 1.67 -7.06
N GLY A 61 4.92 1.96 -7.68
CA GLY A 61 6.23 1.81 -7.07
C GLY A 61 6.43 2.75 -5.88
N ASP A 62 6.03 4.01 -5.99
CA ASP A 62 6.13 4.99 -4.91
C ASP A 62 5.19 4.64 -3.74
N THR A 63 3.99 4.13 -4.03
CA THR A 63 3.09 3.57 -3.01
C THR A 63 3.77 2.44 -2.24
N MET A 64 4.45 1.52 -2.95
CA MET A 64 5.18 0.41 -2.32
C MET A 64 6.36 0.90 -1.49
N TRP A 65 7.03 1.98 -1.91
CA TRP A 65 8.13 2.58 -1.15
C TRP A 65 7.65 3.12 0.20
N TYR A 66 6.49 3.80 0.23
CA TYR A 66 5.90 4.24 1.49
C TYR A 66 5.49 3.06 2.39
N ILE A 67 4.87 2.02 1.83
CA ILE A 67 4.47 0.82 2.58
C ILE A 67 5.69 0.14 3.20
N ALA A 68 6.77 -0.08 2.43
CA ALA A 68 7.99 -0.70 2.92
C ALA A 68 8.63 0.09 4.07
N ASN A 69 8.62 1.43 3.99
CA ASN A 69 9.15 2.26 5.07
C ASN A 69 8.27 2.30 6.32
N ILE A 70 6.95 2.14 6.18
CA ILE A 70 6.06 1.90 7.33
C ILE A 70 6.39 0.55 7.98
N CYS A 71 6.63 -0.51 7.20
CA CYS A 71 7.09 -1.80 7.73
C CYS A 71 8.41 -1.63 8.50
N ASN A 72 9.40 -0.92 7.92
CA ASN A 72 10.66 -0.62 8.60
C ASN A 72 10.47 0.15 9.91
N PHE A 73 9.53 1.11 9.95
CA PHE A 73 9.24 1.91 11.14
C PHE A 73 8.76 1.07 12.31
N PHE A 74 7.84 0.15 12.05
CA PHE A 74 7.25 -0.72 13.06
C PHE A 74 8.04 -2.03 13.27
N ASN A 75 9.15 -2.20 12.55
CA ASN A 75 9.93 -3.43 12.54
C ASN A 75 9.08 -4.66 12.15
N TRP A 76 8.26 -4.48 11.11
CA TRP A 76 7.47 -5.55 10.49
C TRP A 76 8.17 -6.08 9.25
N ASP A 77 8.05 -7.37 8.99
CA ASP A 77 8.49 -7.99 7.74
C ASP A 77 7.42 -7.80 6.67
N LEU A 78 7.79 -7.17 5.55
CA LEU A 78 6.91 -7.00 4.40
C LEU A 78 6.41 -8.34 3.84
N ASN A 79 7.22 -9.41 3.89
CA ASN A 79 6.80 -10.75 3.46
C ASN A 79 5.64 -11.27 4.31
N GLU A 80 5.75 -11.13 5.64
CA GLU A 80 4.71 -11.59 6.58
C GLU A 80 3.39 -10.84 6.32
N ILE A 81 3.43 -9.51 6.15
CA ILE A 81 2.24 -8.69 5.84
C ILE A 81 1.54 -9.17 4.56
N LEU A 82 2.32 -9.51 3.52
CA LEU A 82 1.76 -10.01 2.26
C LEU A 82 1.25 -11.45 2.38
N GLU A 83 1.94 -12.31 3.14
CA GLU A 83 1.50 -13.67 3.40
C GLU A 83 0.18 -13.71 4.17
N GLU A 84 0.05 -12.92 5.22
CA GLU A 84 -1.21 -12.75 5.96
C GLU A 84 -2.34 -12.27 5.05
N ASN A 85 -2.05 -11.33 4.15
CA ASN A 85 -3.00 -10.86 3.16
C ASN A 85 -3.44 -11.99 2.21
N MET A 86 -2.49 -12.77 1.71
CA MET A 86 -2.76 -13.92 0.83
C MET A 86 -3.61 -14.98 1.53
N ILE A 87 -3.29 -15.35 2.78
CA ILE A 87 -4.06 -16.31 3.58
C ILE A 87 -5.50 -15.81 3.74
N LYS A 88 -5.67 -14.53 4.12
CA LYS A 88 -6.99 -13.89 4.25
C LYS A 88 -7.77 -13.90 2.93
N LEU A 89 -7.11 -13.60 1.80
CA LEU A 89 -7.75 -13.59 0.48
C LEU A 89 -8.13 -15.01 0.02
N ARG A 90 -7.28 -16.02 0.22
CA ARG A 90 -7.58 -17.43 -0.09
C ARG A 90 -8.75 -17.95 0.72
N LYS A 91 -8.81 -17.60 2.01
CA LYS A 91 -9.96 -17.94 2.87
C LYS A 91 -11.25 -17.28 2.37
N ARG A 92 -11.17 -16.04 1.90
CA ARG A 92 -12.34 -15.29 1.39
C ARG A 92 -12.79 -15.77 0.02
N TYR A 93 -11.85 -16.11 -0.86
CA TYR A 93 -12.12 -16.45 -2.26
C TYR A 93 -11.49 -17.80 -2.61
N PRO A 94 -11.93 -18.92 -1.99
CA PRO A 94 -11.31 -20.23 -2.16
C PRO A 94 -11.37 -20.74 -3.61
N ASN A 95 -12.39 -20.32 -4.37
CA ASN A 95 -12.59 -20.67 -5.77
C ASN A 95 -12.52 -19.44 -6.69
N GLY A 96 -11.85 -18.37 -6.25
CA GLY A 96 -11.84 -17.07 -6.94
C GLY A 96 -12.99 -16.15 -6.51
N PHE A 97 -13.13 -15.03 -7.21
CA PHE A 97 -14.09 -13.97 -6.86
C PHE A 97 -15.54 -14.41 -7.09
N THR A 98 -16.40 -14.17 -6.10
CA THR A 98 -17.86 -14.15 -6.31
C THR A 98 -18.46 -12.91 -5.62
N SER A 99 -19.54 -12.35 -6.16
CA SER A 99 -20.23 -11.21 -5.54
C SER A 99 -20.76 -11.53 -4.14
N LYS A 100 -21.04 -12.81 -3.84
CA LYS A 100 -21.44 -13.28 -2.51
C LYS A 100 -20.28 -13.16 -1.53
N ASP A 101 -19.12 -13.68 -1.90
CA ASP A 101 -17.91 -13.69 -1.06
C ASP A 101 -17.27 -12.30 -0.93
N ALA A 102 -17.57 -11.39 -1.86
CA ALA A 102 -17.13 -10.01 -1.82
C ALA A 102 -17.84 -9.16 -0.76
N LYS A 103 -19.01 -9.58 -0.27
CA LYS A 103 -19.73 -8.88 0.80
C LYS A 103 -18.91 -8.96 2.09
N ARG A 104 -18.63 -7.81 2.70
CA ARG A 104 -17.90 -7.70 3.97
C ARG A 104 -18.84 -7.19 5.05
N GLU A 105 -18.75 -7.76 6.24
CA GLU A 105 -19.15 -7.03 7.45
C GLU A 105 -18.14 -5.91 7.66
N ARG A 106 -18.61 -4.69 7.95
CA ARG A 106 -17.71 -3.57 8.23
C ARG A 106 -16.93 -3.89 9.49
N VAL A 107 -15.60 -3.88 9.40
CA VAL A 107 -14.73 -3.90 10.57
C VAL A 107 -14.63 -2.46 11.04
N ASP A 108 -15.24 -2.15 12.18
CA ASP A 108 -15.05 -0.87 12.85
C ASP A 108 -13.77 -0.96 13.71
N TRP A 109 -12.77 -0.16 13.35
CA TRP A 109 -11.50 -0.12 14.06
C TRP A 109 -11.49 0.90 15.22
N ASN A 110 -12.63 1.55 15.51
CA ASN A 110 -12.74 2.57 16.56
C ASN A 110 -13.20 2.03 17.93
N GLU A 111 -13.33 0.72 18.13
CA GLU A 111 -13.93 0.15 19.36
C GLU A 111 -13.07 0.25 20.64
N HIS A 112 -11.83 0.73 20.58
CA HIS A 112 -10.91 0.73 21.73
C HIS A 112 -10.61 2.09 22.38
N TYR A 113 -11.31 3.16 21.99
CA TYR A 113 -11.23 4.43 22.69
C TYR A 113 -12.51 4.69 23.49
N LYS A 114 -12.54 4.14 24.71
CA LYS A 114 -13.44 4.57 25.80
C LYS A 114 -12.61 5.09 26.97
#